data_AF-A0A2V7N2J4-F1
#
_entry.id   AF-A0A2V7N2J4-F1
#
_cell.length_a   1.000
_cell.length_b   1.000
_cell.length_c   1.000
_cell.angle_alpha   90.00
_cell.angle_beta   90.00
_cell.angle_gamma   90.00
#
_symmetry.space_group_name_H-M   'P 1'
#
loop_
_entity.id
_entity.type
_entity.pdbx_description
1 polymer ?
#
loop_
_entity_poly.entity_id
_entity_poly.type
_entity_poly.pdbx_seq_one_letter_code
_entity_poly.pdbx_strand_id
1 'polypeptide(L)' 'QSFDQSLLAWYQAGVISYESAIFYATNPSEFALKVSGVDSQGSKLGGTAPAGIELTP' A
#
# COMPACT_ATOMS: atom_id res chain seq x y z
N GLN A 1 9.08 3.07 -16.93
CA GLN A 1 8.91 1.92 -16.03
C GLN A 1 10.03 1.98 -15.02
N SER A 2 9.72 1.98 -13.72
CA SER A 2 10.73 1.99 -12.65
C SER A 2 10.79 0.62 -11.97
N PHE A 3 11.96 0.25 -11.48
CA PHE A 3 12.21 -1.02 -10.81
C PHE A 3 11.28 -1.26 -9.62
N ASP A 4 11.03 -0.22 -8.80
CA ASP A 4 10.09 -0.28 -7.67
C ASP A 4 8.64 -0.60 -8.10
N GLN A 5 8.22 -0.19 -9.31
CA GLN A 5 6.89 -0.54 -9.81
C GLN A 5 6.79 -2.04 -10.14
N SER A 6 7.89 -2.65 -10.60
CA SER A 6 7.96 -4.10 -10.81
C SER A 6 7.95 -4.86 -9.48
N LEU A 7 8.68 -4.39 -8.46
CA LEU A 7 8.60 -4.96 -7.11
C LEU A 7 7.18 -4.86 -6.55
N LEU A 8 6.49 -3.73 -6.75
CA LEU A 8 5.13 -3.53 -6.27
C LEU A 8 4.16 -4.49 -6.96
N ALA A 9 4.31 -4.70 -8.27
CA ALA A 9 3.51 -5.66 -9.02
C ALA A 9 3.74 -7.10 -8.54
N TRP A 10 4.99 -7.49 -8.29
CA TRP A 10 5.32 -8.83 -7.76
C TRP A 10 4.85 -9.04 -6.33
N TYR A 11 4.94 -8.01 -5.48
CA TYR A 11 4.40 -8.05 -4.12
C TYR A 11 2.87 -8.23 -4.14
N GLN A 12 2.17 -7.44 -4.96
CA GLN A 12 0.71 -7.57 -5.12
C GLN A 12 0.29 -8.92 -5.72
N ALA A 13 1.12 -9.50 -6.59
CA ALA A 13 0.92 -10.84 -7.14
C ALA A 13 1.31 -11.97 -6.15
N GLY A 14 1.85 -11.65 -4.97
CA GLY A 14 2.30 -12.62 -3.98
C GLY A 14 3.57 -13.39 -4.37
N VAL A 15 4.31 -12.89 -5.37
CA VAL A 15 5.55 -13.52 -5.89
C VAL A 15 6.73 -13.27 -4.96
N ILE A 16 6.75 -12.12 -4.28
CA ILE A 16 7.80 -11.72 -3.33
C ILE A 16 7.19 -11.25 -2.01
N SER A 17 7.91 -11.48 -0.91
CA SER A 17 7.54 -10.96 0.40
C SER A 17 7.88 -9.48 0.54
N TYR A 18 7.17 -8.80 1.46
CA TYR A 18 7.42 -7.38 1.77
C TYR A 18 8.88 -7.11 2.14
N GLU A 19 9.49 -7.98 2.97
CA GLU A 19 10.89 -7.81 3.39
C GLU A 19 11.86 -7.87 2.22
N SER A 20 11.64 -8.80 1.27
CA SER A 20 12.43 -8.88 0.05
C SER A 20 12.23 -7.65 -0.83
N ALA A 21 10.98 -7.19 -0.96
CA ALA A 21 10.66 -6.01 -1.76
C ALA A 21 11.31 -4.75 -1.18
N ILE A 22 11.26 -4.54 0.14
CA ILE A 22 11.90 -3.42 0.84
C ILE A 22 13.42 -3.48 0.74
N PHE A 23 14.00 -4.67 0.84
CA PHE A 23 15.45 -4.86 0.75
C PHE A 23 15.99 -4.45 -0.63
N TYR A 24 15.24 -4.73 -1.70
CA TYR A 24 15.63 -4.38 -3.06
C TYR A 24 15.10 -3.02 -3.53
N ALA A 25 14.11 -2.42 -2.85
CA ALA A 25 13.52 -1.16 -3.24
C ALA A 25 14.56 -0.04 -3.28
N THR A 26 14.50 0.80 -4.32
CA THR A 26 15.38 1.97 -4.44
C THR A 26 15.10 2.97 -3.32
N ASN A 27 13.82 3.08 -2.95
CA ASN A 27 13.33 3.95 -1.88
C ASN A 27 12.34 3.18 -1.00
N PRO A 28 12.81 2.51 0.07
CA PRO A 28 11.95 1.67 0.90
C PRO A 28 10.80 2.46 1.56
N SER A 29 11.02 3.72 1.91
CA SER A 29 9.97 4.60 2.47
C SER A 29 8.83 4.84 1.47
N GLU A 30 9.16 5.15 0.21
CA GLU A 30 8.17 5.33 -0.86
C GLU A 30 7.43 4.03 -1.17
N PHE A 31 8.14 2.90 -1.17
CA PHE A 31 7.53 1.58 -1.37
C PHE A 31 6.54 1.24 -0.24
N ALA A 32 6.92 1.47 1.01
CA ALA A 32 6.07 1.24 2.17
C ALA A 32 4.80 2.09 2.14
N LEU A 33 4.91 3.36 1.75
CA LEU A 33 3.77 4.27 1.59
C LEU A 33 2.79 3.74 0.52
N LYS A 34 3.31 3.34 -0.64
CA LYS A 34 2.50 2.75 -1.72
C LYS A 34 1.82 1.44 -1.31
N VAL A 35 2.55 0.55 -0.63
CA VAL A 35 1.98 -0.70 -0.08
C VAL A 35 0.88 -0.41 0.94
N SER A 36 1.03 0.66 1.74
CA SER A 36 0.03 1.12 2.71
C SER A 36 -1.16 1.85 2.06
N GLY A 37 -1.16 2.04 0.74
CA GLY A 37 -2.19 2.78 0.01
C GLY A 37 -2.07 4.31 0.14
N VAL A 38 -0.97 4.81 0.72
CA VAL A 38 -0.64 6.24 0.76
C VAL A 38 0.19 6.55 -0.48
N ASP A 39 -0.47 6.77 -1.61
CA ASP A 39 0.20 7.32 -2.78
C ASP A 39 0.47 8.81 -2.52
N SER A 40 1.73 9.23 -2.58
CA SER A 40 2.20 10.61 -2.35
C SER A 40 1.65 11.64 -3.35
N GLN A 41 0.70 11.25 -4.21
CA GLN A 41 -0.05 12.13 -5.07
C GLN A 41 -1.19 12.75 -4.27
N GLY A 42 -0.90 13.91 -3.67
CA GLY A 42 -1.84 14.68 -2.90
C GLY A 42 -3.21 14.82 -3.57
N SER A 43 -4.22 14.96 -2.70
CA SER A 43 -5.64 15.18 -3.01
C SER A 43 -6.53 13.93 -3.03
N LYS A 44 -6.87 13.41 -1.83
CA LYS A 44 -8.25 13.10 -1.38
C LYS A 44 -8.24 12.49 0.04
N LEU A 45 -8.35 13.37 1.04
CA LEU A 45 -9.14 13.07 2.23
C LEU A 45 -10.54 12.67 1.75
N GLY A 46 -10.97 11.41 1.93
CA GLY A 46 -12.31 11.01 1.50
C GLY A 46 -12.51 9.50 1.37
N GLY A 47 -12.57 8.81 2.49
CA GLY A 47 -13.02 7.42 2.60
C GLY A 47 -13.85 7.20 3.86
N THR A 48 -14.83 8.07 4.09
CA THR A 48 -15.92 7.84 5.04
C THR A 48 -16.84 6.74 4.52
N ALA A 49 -17.03 5.66 5.30
CA ALA A 49 -18.33 4.99 5.59
C ALA A 49 -18.12 3.63 6.30
N PRO A 50 -19.10 3.09 7.07
CA PRO A 50 -20.30 3.72 7.63
C PRO A 50 -20.46 3.49 9.16
N ALA A 51 -21.44 4.21 9.70
CA ALA A 51 -21.99 4.08 11.04
C ALA A 51 -22.63 2.70 11.32
N GLY A 52 -22.71 2.34 12.60
CA GLY A 52 -23.81 1.56 13.16
C GLY A 52 -23.60 0.05 13.31
N ILE A 53 -23.13 -0.36 14.49
CA ILE A 53 -23.63 -1.56 15.17
C ILE A 53 -23.81 -1.24 16.65
N GLU A 54 -24.80 -0.38 16.92
CA GLU A 54 -25.59 -0.48 18.15
C GLU A 54 -26.81 -1.33 17.81
N LEU A 55 -26.97 -2.47 18.48
CA LEU A 55 -28.21 -2.94 19.13
C LEU A 55 -28.06 -4.40 19.57
N THR A 56 -28.41 -4.59 20.84
CA THR A 56 -28.51 -5.78 21.68
C THR A 56 -29.36 -6.92 21.05
N PRO A 57 -29.31 -8.14 21.59
CA PRO A 57 -30.21 -8.54 22.68
C PRO A 57 -29.52 -8.69 24.04
#